data_AF-A0A955DUZ0-F1
#
_entry.id   AF-A0A955DUZ0-F1
#
_cell.length_a   1.000
_cell.length_b   1.000
_cell.length_c   1.000
_cell.angle_alpha   90.00
_cell.angle_beta   90.00
_cell.angle_gamma   90.00
#
_symmetry.space_group_name_H-M   'P 1'
#
loop_
_entity.id
_entity.type
_entity.pdbx_description
1 polymer ?
#
loop_
_entity_poly.entity_id
_entity_poly.type
_entity_poly.pdbx_seq_one_letter_code
_entity_poly.pdbx_strand_id
1 'polypeptide(L)'
;DLTIIQTGAHQLELECDRIIADRESVMTEGVMRMAYPGKTLAAMGIEVDDPDAFYLYETRMSVVWPVDESEGKLVGEETYTGTNGFEGITDRKISQTDIAPLEI
;
A
#
# COMPACT_ATOMS: atom_id res chain seq x y z
N ASP A 1 11.16 -7.81 11.47
CA ASP A 1 9.87 -7.75 10.77
C ASP A 1 8.82 -7.15 11.66
N LEU A 2 8.34 -5.96 11.29
CA LEU A 2 7.06 -5.47 11.78
C LEU A 2 6.08 -5.67 10.63
N THR A 3 5.20 -6.64 10.77
CA THR A 3 4.20 -6.93 9.73
C THR A 3 3.24 -5.74 9.56
N ILE A 4 2.51 -5.69 8.45
CA ILE A 4 1.49 -4.66 8.19
C ILE A 4 0.43 -4.58 9.32
N ILE A 5 0.18 -5.70 10.00
CA ILE A 5 -0.72 -5.80 11.14
C ILE A 5 -0.08 -5.20 12.41
N GLN A 6 1.18 -5.53 12.70
CA GLN A 6 1.88 -5.02 13.89
C GLN A 6 2.08 -3.51 13.85
N THR A 7 2.30 -2.95 12.66
CA THR A 7 2.47 -1.52 12.45
C THR A 7 1.15 -0.74 12.46
N GLY A 8 0.01 -1.42 12.36
CA GLY A 8 -1.30 -0.79 12.18
C GLY A 8 -1.50 -0.12 10.81
N ALA A 9 -0.56 -0.27 9.87
CA ALA A 9 -0.64 0.26 8.51
C ALA A 9 -1.48 -0.65 7.57
N HIS A 10 -2.53 -1.26 8.13
CA HIS A 10 -3.41 -2.23 7.47
C HIS A 10 -4.60 -1.62 6.72
N GLN A 11 -4.69 -0.29 6.65
CA GLN A 11 -5.69 0.42 5.86
C GLN A 11 -5.03 0.83 4.55
N LEU A 12 -5.32 0.10 3.48
CA LEU A 12 -4.70 0.28 2.16
C LEU A 12 -5.71 0.15 1.02
N GLU A 13 -5.43 0.86 -0.06
CA GLU A 13 -6.18 0.82 -1.31
C GLU A 13 -5.18 0.81 -2.48
N LEU A 14 -5.44 -0.05 -3.46
CA LEU A 14 -4.85 0.10 -4.80
C LEU A 14 -5.94 0.60 -5.74
N GLU A 15 -5.89 1.89 -6.10
CA GLU A 15 -6.71 2.46 -7.17
C GLU A 15 -6.18 1.92 -8.50
N CYS A 16 -6.76 0.82 -8.97
CA CYS A 16 -6.28 0.07 -10.13
C CYS A 16 -6.70 0.74 -11.44
N ASP A 17 -5.72 1.25 -12.19
CA ASP A 17 -5.92 1.91 -13.48
C ASP A 17 -5.83 0.93 -14.66
N ARG A 18 -5.01 -0.11 -14.51
CA ARG A 18 -4.72 -1.04 -15.61
C ARG A 18 -4.57 -2.46 -15.12
N ILE A 19 -5.12 -3.36 -15.92
CA ILE A 19 -4.89 -4.80 -15.82
C ILE A 19 -4.40 -5.29 -17.18
N ILE A 20 -3.28 -6.00 -17.20
CA ILE A 20 -2.77 -6.73 -18.36
C ILE A 20 -2.70 -8.19 -17.96
N ALA A 21 -3.19 -9.09 -18.79
CA ALA A 21 -3.13 -10.52 -18.52
C ALA A 21 -2.56 -11.25 -19.74
N ASP A 22 -1.68 -12.20 -19.49
CA ASP A 22 -1.25 -13.20 -20.44
C ASP A 22 -1.39 -14.62 -19.83
N ARG A 23 -0.70 -15.59 -20.41
CA ARG A 23 -0.76 -16.98 -19.96
C ARG A 23 0.00 -17.20 -18.64
N GLU A 24 1.11 -16.50 -18.46
CA GLU A 24 2.08 -16.72 -17.40
C GLU A 24 1.87 -15.73 -16.24
N SER A 25 1.16 -14.62 -16.46
CA SER A 25 0.98 -13.58 -15.46
C SER A 25 -0.28 -12.72 -15.65
N VAL A 26 -0.72 -12.13 -14.55
CA VAL A 26 -1.58 -10.94 -14.53
C VAL A 26 -0.77 -9.80 -13.93
N MET A 27 -0.77 -8.63 -14.56
CA MET A 27 -0.22 -7.41 -14.00
C MET A 27 -1.36 -6.46 -13.65
N THR A 28 -1.34 -5.92 -12.43
CA THR A 28 -2.19 -4.81 -11.99
C THR A 28 -1.35 -3.58 -11.73
N GLU A 29 -1.76 -2.42 -12.22
CA GLU A 29 -1.05 -1.15 -12.05
C GLU A 29 -2.02 -0.08 -11.56
N GLY A 30 -1.57 0.76 -10.63
CA GLY A 30 -2.41 1.79 -10.04
C GLY A 30 -1.68 2.71 -9.08
N VAL A 31 -2.45 3.51 -8.36
CA VAL A 31 -1.96 4.31 -7.23
C VAL A 31 -2.23 3.54 -5.93
N MET A 32 -1.18 3.19 -5.21
CA MET A 32 -1.25 2.58 -3.88
C MET A 32 -1.34 3.68 -2.83
N ARG A 33 -2.35 3.62 -1.97
CA ARG A 33 -2.54 4.51 -0.83
C ARG A 33 -2.60 3.70 0.45
N MET A 34 -1.93 4.18 1.49
CA MET A 34 -1.98 3.56 2.81
C MET A 34 -2.04 4.62 3.90
N ALA A 35 -2.89 4.40 4.91
CA ALA A 35 -2.91 5.23 6.11
C ALA A 35 -1.85 4.72 7.10
N TYR A 36 -0.73 5.43 7.21
CA TYR A 36 0.34 5.11 8.15
C TYR A 36 0.08 5.78 9.50
N PRO A 37 0.06 5.04 10.62
CA PRO A 37 0.00 5.64 11.96
C PRO A 37 1.24 6.51 12.25
N GLY A 38 1.05 7.69 12.83
CA GLY A 38 2.14 8.59 13.20
C GLY A 38 3.17 7.94 14.13
N LYS A 39 2.71 7.16 15.12
CA LYS A 39 3.56 6.36 16.01
C LYS A 39 4.48 5.39 15.26
N THR A 40 4.00 4.85 14.14
CA THR A 40 4.78 3.93 13.30
C THR A 40 5.83 4.71 12.51
N LEU A 41 5.48 5.88 11.97
CA LEU A 41 6.44 6.78 11.33
C LEU A 41 7.52 7.25 12.29
N ALA A 42 7.15 7.61 13.52
CA ALA A 42 8.11 7.96 14.58
C ALA A 42 9.04 6.80 14.92
N ALA A 43 8.53 5.57 15.01
CA ALA A 43 9.36 4.37 15.20
C ALA A 43 10.30 4.07 14.02
N MET A 44 9.96 4.55 12.82
CA MET A 44 10.81 4.50 11.62
C MET A 44 11.82 5.67 11.56
N GLY A 45 11.80 6.60 12.52
CA GLY A 45 12.68 7.76 12.56
C GLY A 45 12.19 8.96 11.74
N ILE A 46 10.92 8.97 11.33
CA ILE A 46 10.28 10.10 10.65
C ILE A 46 9.58 10.95 11.71
N GLU A 47 10.04 12.19 11.89
CA GLU A 47 9.40 13.14 12.81
C GLU A 47 8.05 13.60 12.24
N VAL A 48 6.99 13.40 13.02
CA VAL A 48 5.62 13.82 12.70
C VAL A 48 5.12 14.75 13.79
N ASP A 49 4.20 15.65 13.45
CA ASP A 49 3.67 16.65 14.39
C ASP A 49 2.59 16.06 15.32
N ASP A 50 1.95 14.96 14.92
CA ASP A 50 0.97 14.22 15.73
C ASP A 50 1.17 12.70 15.61
N PRO A 51 1.72 12.03 16.64
CA PRO A 51 1.91 10.58 16.66
C PRO A 51 0.62 9.76 16.69
N ASP A 52 -0.51 10.34 17.10
CA ASP A 52 -1.80 9.65 17.18
C ASP A 52 -2.64 9.82 15.90
N ALA A 53 -2.20 10.68 14.96
CA ALA A 53 -2.82 10.85 13.64
C ALA A 53 -2.37 9.79 12.62
N PHE A 54 -3.01 9.80 11.45
CA PHE A 54 -2.58 9.06 10.27
C PHE A 54 -1.96 9.99 9.23
N TYR A 55 -1.07 9.43 8.40
CA TYR A 55 -0.44 10.12 7.28
C TYR A 55 -0.51 9.26 6.04
N LEU A 56 -0.75 9.88 4.89
CA LEU A 56 -0.94 9.19 3.63
C LEU A 56 0.41 8.82 3.01
N TYR A 57 0.70 7.52 2.96
CA TYR A 57 1.64 6.96 1.99
C TYR A 57 0.96 6.88 0.63
N GLU A 58 1.64 7.30 -0.42
CA GLU A 58 1.12 7.24 -1.79
C GLU A 58 2.25 7.00 -2.79
N THR A 59 2.08 6.02 -3.69
CA THR A 59 3.01 5.80 -4.80
C THR A 59 2.31 5.14 -5.98
N ARG A 60 2.85 5.30 -7.18
CA ARG A 60 2.49 4.44 -8.32
C ARG A 60 3.01 3.03 -8.04
N MET A 61 2.16 2.02 -8.15
CA MET A 61 2.53 0.63 -7.89
C MET A 61 2.15 -0.25 -9.07
N SER A 62 3.01 -1.21 -9.38
CA SER A 62 2.74 -2.33 -10.28
C SER A 62 2.91 -3.62 -9.51
N VAL A 63 1.98 -4.54 -9.67
CA VAL A 63 2.03 -5.88 -9.10
C VAL A 63 1.95 -6.89 -10.22
N VAL A 64 2.92 -7.78 -10.30
CA VAL A 64 2.88 -8.95 -11.17
C VAL A 64 2.43 -10.14 -10.33
N TRP A 65 1.41 -10.84 -10.82
CA TRP A 65 0.81 -12.03 -10.25
C TRP A 65 1.15 -13.21 -11.14
N PRO A 66 2.23 -13.97 -10.86
CA PRO A 66 2.57 -15.15 -11.65
C PRO A 66 1.48 -16.21 -11.57
N VAL A 67 1.19 -16.86 -12.70
CA VAL A 67 0.15 -17.88 -12.85
C VAL A 67 0.80 -19.24 -13.04
N ASP A 68 0.37 -20.24 -12.27
CA ASP A 68 0.66 -21.63 -12.59
C ASP A 68 -0.07 -22.02 -13.87
N GLU A 69 0.67 -22.36 -14.93
CA GLU A 69 0.07 -22.68 -16.23
C GLU A 69 -0.85 -23.91 -16.19
N SER A 70 -0.61 -24.86 -15.30
CA SER A 70 -1.35 -26.12 -15.22
C SER A 70 -2.63 -26.00 -14.41
N GLU A 71 -2.61 -25.20 -13.34
CA GLU A 71 -3.73 -25.00 -12.42
C GLU A 71 -4.53 -23.74 -12.69
N GLY A 72 -3.97 -22.77 -13.44
CA GLY A 72 -4.59 -21.47 -13.70
C GLY A 72 -4.75 -20.62 -12.45
N LYS A 73 -3.88 -20.81 -11.44
CA LYS A 73 -3.92 -20.11 -10.15
C LYS A 73 -2.75 -19.16 -9.99
N LEU A 74 -2.94 -18.10 -9.21
CA LEU A 74 -1.85 -17.24 -8.78
C LEU A 74 -0.94 -17.99 -7.80
N VAL A 75 0.37 -17.93 -8.01
CA VAL A 75 1.36 -18.63 -7.17
C VAL A 75 2.27 -17.69 -6.39
N GLY A 76 2.14 -16.39 -6.60
CA GLY A 76 2.94 -15.40 -5.90
C GLY A 76 2.54 -13.97 -6.25
N GLU A 77 3.38 -13.06 -5.79
CA GLU A 77 3.24 -11.62 -5.98
C GLU A 77 4.64 -11.00 -6.09
N GLU A 78 4.83 -10.15 -7.09
CA GLU A 78 6.03 -9.33 -7.25
C GLU A 78 5.60 -7.86 -7.35
N THR A 79 6.04 -7.05 -6.38
CA THR A 79 5.55 -5.67 -6.23
C THR A 79 6.65 -4.66 -6.47
N TYR A 80 6.35 -3.67 -7.32
CA TYR A 80 7.24 -2.60 -7.74
C TYR A 80 6.59 -1.25 -7.48
N THR A 81 7.32 -0.34 -6.85
CA THR A 81 6.88 1.04 -6.63
C THR A 81 7.66 1.98 -7.54
N GLY A 82 6.96 2.94 -8.15
CA GLY A 82 7.55 3.90 -9.07
C GLY A 82 8.33 5.01 -8.36
N THR A 83 7.88 5.40 -7.17
CA THR A 83 8.52 6.44 -6.35
C THR A 83 8.54 6.06 -4.86
N ASN A 84 9.34 6.78 -4.08
CA ASN A 84 9.33 6.65 -2.62
C ASN A 84 8.04 7.25 -2.04
N GLY A 85 7.06 6.41 -1.73
CA GLY A 85 5.77 6.87 -1.20
C GLY A 85 5.84 7.52 0.19
N PHE A 86 6.98 7.47 0.89
CA PHE A 86 7.21 8.20 2.14
C PHE A 86 7.73 9.62 1.94
N GLU A 87 8.18 9.99 0.74
CA GLU A 87 8.69 11.35 0.48
C GLU A 87 7.59 12.39 0.74
N GLY A 88 7.85 13.38 1.59
CA GLY A 88 6.85 14.40 1.97
C GLY A 88 5.64 13.86 2.74
N ILE A 89 5.73 12.68 3.37
CA ILE A 89 4.58 12.10 4.12
C ILE A 89 4.12 12.97 5.29
N THR A 90 5.02 13.74 5.90
CA THR A 90 4.73 14.62 7.03
C THR A 90 3.74 15.73 6.69
N ASP A 91 3.68 16.13 5.42
CA ASP A 91 2.76 17.16 4.92
C ASP A 91 1.38 16.57 4.51
N ARG A 92 1.23 15.25 4.58
CA ARG A 92 0.04 14.51 4.12
C ARG A 92 -0.73 13.87 5.27
N LYS A 93 -0.93 14.63 6.36
CA LYS A 93 -1.78 14.19 7.47
C LYS A 93 -3.22 13.99 7.01
N ILE A 94 -3.83 12.88 7.42
CA ILE A 94 -5.22 12.54 7.15
C ILE A 94 -5.96 12.24 8.46
N SER A 95 -7.26 12.39 8.43
CA SER A 95 -8.16 12.09 9.56
C SER A 95 -8.78 10.70 9.42
N GLN A 96 -9.34 10.19 10.51
CA GLN A 96 -10.09 8.92 10.49
C GLN A 96 -11.28 8.95 9.52
N THR A 97 -11.85 10.13 9.26
CA THR A 97 -12.98 10.28 8.32
C THR A 97 -12.57 10.21 6.86
N ASP A 98 -11.27 10.33 6.56
CA ASP A 98 -10.73 10.14 5.21
C ASP A 98 -10.47 8.66 4.90
N ILE A 99 -10.55 7.79 5.90
CA ILE A 99 -10.34 6.34 5.77
C ILE A 99 -11.71 5.68 5.65
N ALA A 100 -11.94 5.00 4.52
CA ALA A 100 -13.18 4.25 4.32
C ALA A 100 -13.39 3.21 5.44
N PRO A 101 -14.61 3.04 5.95
CA PRO A 101 -14.89 1.98 6.92
C PRO A 101 -14.69 0.61 6.27
N LEU A 102 -14.18 -0.34 7.05
CA LEU A 102 -14.16 -1.75 6.63
C LEU A 102 -15.59 -2.28 6.63
N GLU A 103 -16.16 -2.49 5.45
CA GLU A 103 -17.38 -3.29 5.30
C GLU A 103 -16.98 -4.77 5.31
N ILE A 104 -17.41 -5.50 6.35
CA ILE A 104 -17.17 -6.95 6.52
C ILE A 104 -18.46 -7.70 6.28
#